data_AF-A0A0S3RJ61-F1
#
_entry.id   AF-A0A0S3RJ61-F1
#
_cell.length_a   1.000
_cell.length_b   1.000
_cell.length_c   1.000
_cell.angle_alpha   90.00
_cell.angle_beta   90.00
_cell.angle_gamma   90.00
#
_symmetry.space_group_name_H-M   'P 1'
#
loop_
_entity.id
_entity.type
_entity.pdbx_description
1 polymer ?
#
loop_
_entity_poly.entity_id
_entity_poly.type
_entity_poly.pdbx_seq_one_letter_code
_entity_poly.pdbx_strand_id
1 'polypeptide(L)'
;MFYICIFWTSSCIFGAVYVFPFEKVYLVKERKADMYRLSVYYVSSTLCDMVAHVFYPTFFMLILYFMAGFKRTVACFFLTLFAVLLIAITSQGAGELFGAAVMSIQRAGIVASLILMLFLLTGGYYVQHVPKVMQWLKYLSFVYYGFRLLLKVQYSGEQLYECESERGCRTLQSSPSFDTVNLNGGLTEAWIMVAMALCFRVLAYFCLRRRIEVRN
;
A
#
# COMPACT_ATOMS: atom_id res chain seq x y z
N MET A 1 -3.59 10.17 9.42
CA MET A 1 -2.68 9.72 8.33
C MET A 1 -2.51 8.20 8.31
N PHE A 2 -2.08 7.58 9.40
CA PHE A 2 -1.95 6.11 9.48
C PHE A 2 -3.25 5.37 9.10
N TYR A 3 -4.39 5.78 9.67
CA TYR A 3 -5.70 5.19 9.33
C TYR A 3 -6.10 5.36 7.87
N ILE A 4 -5.69 6.45 7.21
CA ILE A 4 -5.91 6.64 5.76
C ILE A 4 -5.13 5.57 4.99
N CYS A 5 -3.84 5.38 5.34
CA CYS A 5 -3.00 4.34 4.74
C CYS A 5 -3.60 2.94 4.92
N ILE A 6 -4.05 2.61 6.14
CA ILE A 6 -4.62 1.29 6.46
C ILE A 6 -5.97 1.07 5.76
N PHE A 7 -6.82 2.10 5.69
CA PHE A 7 -8.10 2.01 4.98
C PHE A 7 -7.88 1.62 3.51
N TRP A 8 -7.01 2.35 2.80
CA TRP A 8 -6.66 2.04 1.42
C TRP A 8 -5.99 0.68 1.26
N THR A 9 -5.11 0.32 2.19
CA THR A 9 -4.46 -0.99 2.18
C THR A 9 -5.48 -2.12 2.30
N SER A 10 -6.40 -2.02 3.26
CA SER A 10 -7.45 -3.01 3.49
C SER A 10 -8.38 -3.13 2.29
N SER A 11 -8.94 -2.00 1.82
CA SER A 11 -9.86 -1.97 0.69
C SER A 11 -9.24 -2.55 -0.59
N CYS A 12 -7.99 -2.19 -0.90
CA CYS A 12 -7.29 -2.70 -2.09
C CYS A 12 -6.90 -4.18 -1.97
N ILE A 13 -6.39 -4.62 -0.81
CA ILE A 13 -6.03 -6.05 -0.62
C ILE A 13 -7.28 -6.93 -0.76
N PHE A 14 -8.36 -6.60 -0.04
CA PHE A 14 -9.57 -7.41 -0.10
C PHE A 14 -10.25 -7.34 -1.48
N GLY A 15 -10.19 -6.19 -2.17
CA GLY A 15 -10.65 -6.09 -3.55
C GLY A 15 -9.89 -7.04 -4.49
N ALA A 16 -8.56 -7.03 -4.42
CA ALA A 16 -7.71 -7.78 -5.35
C ALA A 16 -7.59 -9.29 -5.03
N VAL A 17 -7.61 -9.68 -3.75
CA VAL A 17 -7.33 -11.07 -3.35
C VAL A 17 -8.36 -12.07 -3.86
N TYR A 18 -9.60 -11.62 -4.10
CA TYR A 18 -10.69 -12.48 -4.55
C TYR A 18 -10.82 -12.59 -6.06
N VAL A 19 -10.21 -11.68 -6.83
CA VAL A 19 -10.31 -11.62 -8.30
C VAL A 19 -9.86 -12.93 -8.94
N PHE A 20 -8.60 -13.35 -8.74
CA PHE A 20 -8.09 -14.56 -9.38
C PHE A 20 -8.76 -15.86 -8.92
N PRO A 21 -9.00 -16.10 -7.61
CA PRO A 21 -9.74 -17.29 -7.18
C PRO A 21 -11.15 -17.40 -7.78
N PHE A 22 -11.81 -16.27 -8.04
CA PHE A 22 -13.14 -16.21 -8.66
C PHE A 22 -13.05 -16.43 -10.18
N GLU A 23 -12.13 -15.75 -10.86
CA GLU A 23 -12.03 -15.77 -12.33
C GLU A 23 -11.33 -17.03 -12.88
N LYS A 24 -10.63 -17.79 -12.04
CA LYS A 24 -9.84 -18.97 -12.47
C LYS A 24 -10.61 -19.97 -13.33
N VAL A 25 -11.90 -20.19 -13.05
CA VAL A 25 -12.69 -21.23 -13.74
C VAL A 25 -12.96 -20.81 -15.18
N TYR A 26 -13.30 -19.53 -15.37
CA TYR A 26 -13.51 -18.93 -16.68
C TYR A 26 -12.19 -18.89 -17.47
N LEU A 27 -11.11 -18.44 -16.82
CA LEU A 27 -9.80 -18.32 -17.44
C LEU A 27 -9.27 -19.66 -17.98
N VAL A 28 -9.40 -20.74 -17.20
CA VAL A 28 -8.96 -22.08 -17.65
C VAL A 28 -9.79 -22.56 -18.84
N LYS A 29 -11.09 -22.27 -18.86
CA LYS A 29 -11.98 -22.66 -19.97
C LYS A 29 -11.65 -21.90 -21.25
N GLU A 30 -11.49 -20.58 -21.17
CA GLU A 30 -11.20 -19.73 -22.33
C GLU A 30 -9.80 -19.99 -22.90
N ARG A 31 -8.83 -20.31 -22.03
CA ARG A 31 -7.48 -20.70 -22.47
C ARG A 31 -7.45 -22.06 -23.17
N LYS A 32 -8.26 -23.03 -22.73
CA LYS A 32 -8.40 -24.32 -23.43
C LYS A 32 -9.08 -24.20 -24.80
N ALA A 33 -9.82 -23.12 -25.01
CA ALA A 33 -10.39 -22.77 -26.31
C ALA A 33 -9.47 -21.87 -27.15
N ASP A 34 -8.22 -21.65 -26.72
CA ASP A 34 -7.22 -20.81 -27.37
C ASP A 34 -7.70 -19.38 -27.70
N MET A 35 -8.62 -18.82 -26.89
CA MET A 35 -9.18 -17.49 -27.16
C MET A 35 -8.19 -16.34 -26.92
N TYR A 36 -7.33 -16.43 -25.89
CA TYR A 36 -6.33 -15.40 -25.58
C TYR A 36 -5.15 -15.92 -24.75
N ARG A 37 -4.03 -15.18 -24.82
CA ARG A 37 -2.83 -15.44 -24.00
C ARG A 37 -3.00 -14.89 -22.58
N LEU A 38 -2.44 -15.59 -21.59
CA LEU A 38 -2.50 -15.19 -20.18
C LEU A 38 -1.93 -13.78 -19.92
N SER A 39 -0.89 -13.38 -20.65
CA SER A 39 -0.30 -12.04 -20.54
C SER A 39 -1.27 -10.92 -20.94
N VAL A 40 -2.07 -11.15 -22.00
CA VAL A 40 -3.04 -10.16 -22.48
C VAL A 40 -4.16 -10.00 -21.45
N TYR A 41 -4.67 -11.11 -20.92
CA TYR A 41 -5.65 -11.06 -19.83
C TYR A 41 -5.12 -10.32 -18.60
N TYR A 42 -3.91 -10.64 -18.13
CA TYR A 42 -3.34 -10.01 -16.94
C TYR A 42 -3.18 -8.50 -17.13
N VAL A 43 -2.61 -8.06 -18.26
CA VAL A 43 -2.43 -6.63 -18.53
C VAL A 43 -3.77 -5.91 -18.66
N SER A 44 -4.74 -6.47 -19.38
CA SER A 44 -6.07 -5.85 -19.54
C SER A 44 -6.82 -5.76 -18.21
N SER A 45 -6.81 -6.82 -17.41
CA SER A 45 -7.45 -6.85 -16.08
C SER A 45 -6.79 -5.83 -15.15
N THR A 46 -5.46 -5.82 -15.04
CA THR A 46 -4.74 -4.85 -14.19
C THR A 46 -4.99 -3.41 -14.64
N LEU A 47 -5.08 -3.13 -15.95
CA LEU A 47 -5.39 -1.80 -16.45
C LEU A 47 -6.82 -1.36 -16.06
N CYS A 48 -7.81 -2.23 -16.22
CA CYS A 48 -9.19 -1.95 -15.82
C CYS A 48 -9.29 -1.65 -14.32
N ASP A 49 -8.65 -2.47 -13.48
CA ASP A 49 -8.67 -2.27 -12.04
C ASP A 49 -7.91 -1.01 -11.61
N MET A 50 -6.81 -0.69 -12.29
CA MET A 50 -6.01 0.49 -11.97
C MET A 50 -6.78 1.79 -12.20
N VAL A 51 -7.69 1.84 -13.18
CA VAL A 51 -8.57 3.00 -13.38
C VAL A 51 -9.45 3.22 -12.16
N ALA A 52 -10.14 2.18 -11.68
CA ALA A 52 -10.99 2.26 -10.49
C ALA A 52 -10.19 2.66 -9.24
N HIS A 53 -9.00 2.11 -9.08
CA HIS A 53 -8.08 2.42 -7.98
C HIS A 53 -7.43 3.81 -8.07
N VAL A 54 -7.55 4.55 -9.18
CA VAL A 54 -7.16 5.97 -9.25
C VAL A 54 -8.35 6.86 -8.91
N PHE A 55 -9.54 6.56 -9.45
CA PHE A 55 -10.72 7.39 -9.22
C PHE A 55 -11.21 7.36 -7.77
N TYR A 56 -11.29 6.17 -7.16
CA TYR A 56 -11.86 6.01 -5.82
C TYR A 56 -11.04 6.75 -4.73
N PRO A 57 -9.69 6.62 -4.66
CA PRO A 57 -8.90 7.39 -3.70
C PRO A 57 -8.86 8.87 -3.97
N THR A 58 -8.93 9.29 -5.24
CA THR A 58 -8.93 10.71 -5.59
C THR A 58 -10.17 11.40 -5.03
N PHE A 59 -11.36 10.82 -5.23
CA PHE A 59 -12.60 11.37 -4.69
C PHE A 59 -12.62 11.39 -3.16
N PHE A 60 -12.20 10.30 -2.52
CA PHE A 60 -12.14 10.20 -1.07
C PHE A 60 -11.16 11.21 -0.46
N MET A 61 -9.96 11.35 -1.03
CA MET A 61 -8.96 12.30 -0.56
C MET A 61 -9.39 13.74 -0.80
N LEU A 62 -10.11 14.03 -1.87
CA LEU A 62 -10.64 15.37 -2.11
C LEU A 62 -11.52 15.82 -0.93
N ILE A 63 -12.40 14.96 -0.43
CA ILE A 63 -13.28 15.30 0.71
C ILE A 63 -12.50 15.29 2.02
N LEU A 64 -11.81 14.18 2.32
CA LEU A 64 -11.15 14.01 3.61
C LEU A 64 -10.02 15.01 3.84
N TYR A 65 -9.32 15.47 2.80
CA TYR A 65 -8.21 16.39 2.96
C TYR A 65 -8.66 17.74 3.53
N PHE A 66 -9.80 18.25 3.05
CA PHE A 66 -10.37 19.49 3.57
C PHE A 66 -11.02 19.32 4.94
N MET A 67 -11.67 18.18 5.20
CA MET A 67 -12.27 17.89 6.52
C MET A 67 -11.23 17.68 7.62
N ALA A 68 -10.12 17.00 7.31
CA ALA A 68 -9.06 16.69 8.29
C ALA A 68 -8.17 17.90 8.63
N GLY A 69 -8.33 19.03 7.93
CA GLY A 69 -7.52 20.24 8.19
C GLY A 69 -6.04 20.08 7.85
N PHE A 70 -5.70 19.28 6.82
CA PHE A 70 -4.31 19.17 6.36
C PHE A 70 -3.78 20.49 5.78
N LYS A 71 -2.47 20.53 5.48
CA LYS A 71 -1.77 21.76 5.11
C LYS A 71 -2.33 22.27 3.78
N ARG A 72 -2.94 23.45 3.77
CA ARG A 72 -3.64 24.02 2.60
C ARG A 72 -2.67 24.57 1.53
N THR A 73 -1.66 23.80 1.16
CA THR A 73 -0.73 24.10 0.08
C THR A 73 -0.99 23.13 -1.07
N VAL A 74 -1.12 23.65 -2.29
CA VAL A 74 -1.42 22.85 -3.49
C VAL A 74 -0.43 21.71 -3.69
N ALA A 75 0.87 21.97 -3.50
CA ALA A 75 1.91 20.95 -3.58
C ALA A 75 1.71 19.81 -2.56
N CYS A 76 1.39 20.13 -1.30
CA CYS A 76 1.15 19.13 -0.26
C CYS A 76 -0.09 18.27 -0.56
N PHE A 77 -1.14 18.86 -1.14
CA PHE A 77 -2.33 18.10 -1.58
C PHE A 77 -1.96 17.04 -2.63
N PHE A 78 -1.31 17.45 -3.73
CA PHE A 78 -0.95 16.53 -4.80
C PHE A 78 0.06 15.47 -4.37
N LEU A 79 1.03 15.83 -3.53
CA LEU A 79 1.98 14.86 -2.97
C LEU A 79 1.29 13.86 -2.02
N THR A 80 0.32 14.30 -1.24
CA THR A 80 -0.47 13.41 -0.36
C THR A 80 -1.33 12.48 -1.20
N LEU A 81 -1.99 13.00 -2.24
CA LEU A 81 -2.76 12.19 -3.20
C LEU A 81 -1.87 11.17 -3.89
N PHE A 82 -0.70 11.58 -4.38
CA PHE A 82 0.28 10.68 -5.00
C PHE A 82 0.72 9.55 -4.05
N ALA A 83 1.03 9.87 -2.79
CA ALA A 83 1.39 8.88 -1.80
C ALA A 83 0.25 7.88 -1.53
N VAL A 84 -1.00 8.34 -1.43
CA VAL A 84 -2.18 7.47 -1.24
C VAL A 84 -2.41 6.57 -2.46
N LEU A 85 -2.30 7.12 -3.68
CA LEU A 85 -2.41 6.35 -4.91
C LEU A 85 -1.34 5.27 -5.00
N LEU A 86 -0.10 5.60 -4.63
CA LEU A 86 1.01 4.65 -4.62
C LEU A 86 0.79 3.51 -3.60
N ILE A 87 0.25 3.83 -2.42
CA ILE A 87 -0.15 2.83 -1.41
C ILE A 87 -1.25 1.92 -1.97
N ALA A 88 -2.30 2.50 -2.58
CA ALA A 88 -3.41 1.75 -3.15
C ALA A 88 -2.95 0.78 -4.25
N ILE A 89 -2.11 1.25 -5.19
CA ILE A 89 -1.54 0.46 -6.28
C ILE A 89 -0.64 -0.67 -5.74
N THR A 90 0.19 -0.39 -4.75
CA THR A 90 1.07 -1.40 -4.12
C THR A 90 0.26 -2.46 -3.39
N SER A 91 -0.80 -2.04 -2.69
CA SER A 91 -1.70 -2.92 -1.94
C SER A 91 -2.50 -3.83 -2.86
N GLN A 92 -2.98 -3.29 -3.99
CA GLN A 92 -3.66 -4.06 -5.03
C GLN A 92 -2.73 -5.15 -5.59
N GLY A 93 -1.50 -4.80 -5.98
CA GLY A 93 -0.53 -5.77 -6.50
C GLY A 93 -0.18 -6.87 -5.46
N ALA A 94 -0.08 -6.51 -4.18
CA ALA A 94 0.09 -7.48 -3.12
C ALA A 94 -1.13 -8.41 -2.98
N GLY A 95 -2.35 -7.87 -3.01
CA GLY A 95 -3.59 -8.66 -2.98
C GLY A 95 -3.69 -9.64 -4.15
N GLU A 96 -3.36 -9.18 -5.36
CA GLU A 96 -3.26 -10.00 -6.58
C GLU A 96 -2.27 -11.17 -6.39
N LEU A 97 -1.07 -10.91 -5.85
CA LEU A 97 -0.07 -11.93 -5.56
C LEU A 97 -0.61 -13.01 -4.60
N PHE A 98 -1.22 -12.60 -3.49
CA PHE A 98 -1.76 -13.55 -2.52
C PHE A 98 -2.96 -14.32 -3.07
N GLY A 99 -3.83 -13.66 -3.85
CA GLY A 99 -4.94 -14.30 -4.56
C GLY A 99 -4.45 -15.37 -5.54
N ALA A 100 -3.43 -15.05 -6.34
CA ALA A 100 -2.81 -15.97 -7.28
C ALA A 100 -2.08 -17.13 -6.58
N ALA A 101 -1.50 -16.91 -5.39
CA ALA A 101 -0.80 -17.96 -4.65
C ALA A 101 -1.77 -19.00 -4.06
N VAL A 102 -2.90 -18.55 -3.50
CA VAL A 102 -3.83 -19.38 -2.72
C VAL A 102 -4.89 -20.08 -3.59
N MET A 103 -5.38 -19.44 -4.66
CA MET A 103 -6.37 -19.99 -5.60
C MET A 103 -7.66 -20.57 -4.96
N SER A 104 -8.03 -20.07 -3.77
CA SER A 104 -9.25 -20.44 -3.04
C SER A 104 -9.79 -19.23 -2.30
N ILE A 105 -11.08 -18.94 -2.46
CA ILE A 105 -11.75 -17.75 -1.90
C ILE A 105 -11.67 -17.74 -0.36
N GLN A 106 -12.04 -18.85 0.28
CA GLN A 106 -12.05 -18.96 1.75
C GLN A 106 -10.65 -18.77 2.34
N ARG A 107 -9.64 -19.42 1.76
CA ARG A 107 -8.25 -19.32 2.22
C ARG A 107 -7.65 -17.94 1.91
N ALA A 108 -8.00 -17.35 0.78
CA ALA A 108 -7.55 -16.02 0.38
C ALA A 108 -7.99 -14.95 1.39
N GLY A 109 -9.24 -15.00 1.87
CA GLY A 109 -9.74 -14.06 2.88
C GLY A 109 -9.02 -14.17 4.23
N ILE A 110 -8.67 -15.38 4.67
CA ILE A 110 -7.89 -15.61 5.89
C ILE A 110 -6.48 -15.04 5.72
N VAL A 111 -5.82 -15.35 4.59
CA VAL A 111 -4.46 -14.88 4.30
C VAL A 111 -4.42 -13.35 4.21
N ALA A 112 -5.38 -12.73 3.53
CA ALA A 112 -5.51 -11.27 3.45
C ALA A 112 -5.66 -10.63 4.84
N SER A 113 -6.53 -11.18 5.69
CA SER A 113 -6.73 -10.69 7.06
C SER A 113 -5.46 -10.78 7.90
N LEU A 114 -4.73 -11.89 7.82
CA LEU A 114 -3.46 -12.08 8.55
C LEU A 114 -2.39 -11.08 8.09
N ILE A 115 -2.28 -10.86 6.79
CA ILE A 115 -1.32 -9.91 6.21
C ILE A 115 -1.66 -8.49 6.58
N LEU A 116 -2.95 -8.13 6.56
CA LEU A 116 -3.40 -6.82 7.01
C LEU A 116 -3.02 -6.60 8.48
N MET A 117 -3.25 -7.59 9.35
CA MET A 117 -2.89 -7.50 10.77
C MET A 117 -1.37 -7.38 10.98
N LEU A 118 -0.58 -8.10 10.20
CA LEU A 118 0.89 -8.00 10.19
C LEU A 118 1.35 -6.59 9.79
N PHE A 119 0.79 -6.04 8.71
CA PHE A 119 1.14 -4.70 8.22
C PHE A 119 0.63 -3.58 9.12
N LEU A 120 -0.50 -3.78 9.81
CA LEU A 120 -1.01 -2.89 10.84
C LEU A 120 -0.01 -2.73 11.99
N LEU A 121 0.51 -3.85 12.50
CA LEU A 121 1.46 -3.86 13.61
C LEU A 121 2.83 -3.28 13.20
N THR A 122 3.28 -3.59 12.00
CA THR A 122 4.61 -3.18 11.49
C THR A 122 4.64 -1.82 10.82
N GLY A 123 3.48 -1.18 10.64
CA GLY A 123 3.34 0.11 9.96
C GLY A 123 3.95 1.31 10.72
N GLY A 124 4.51 1.11 11.91
CA GLY A 124 5.28 2.12 12.66
C GLY A 124 4.46 3.08 13.51
N TYR A 125 3.12 2.96 13.51
CA TYR A 125 2.24 3.73 14.39
C TYR A 125 2.03 3.05 15.75
N TYR A 126 1.64 1.77 15.76
CA TYR A 126 1.39 1.02 16.99
C TYR A 126 2.65 0.58 17.73
N VAL A 127 3.67 0.15 16.97
CA VAL A 127 4.95 -0.32 17.53
C VAL A 127 6.08 0.52 16.95
N GLN A 128 6.58 1.45 17.76
CA GLN A 128 7.72 2.30 17.39
C GLN A 128 9.06 1.63 17.71
N HIS A 129 9.13 0.92 18.83
CA HIS A 129 10.36 0.29 19.33
C HIS A 129 10.32 -1.22 19.11
N VAL A 130 10.60 -1.65 17.87
CA VAL A 130 10.63 -3.07 17.52
C VAL A 130 11.95 -3.70 17.98
N PRO A 131 11.92 -4.83 18.73
CA PRO A 131 13.13 -5.53 19.15
C PRO A 131 13.96 -5.97 17.93
N LYS A 132 15.30 -5.96 18.06
CA LYS A 132 16.25 -6.16 16.95
C LYS A 132 15.93 -7.37 16.06
N VAL A 133 15.48 -8.48 16.64
CA VAL A 133 15.15 -9.73 15.93
C VAL A 133 13.98 -9.56 14.96
N MET A 134 13.02 -8.67 15.24
CA MET A 134 11.82 -8.46 14.40
C MET A 134 11.92 -7.20 13.52
N GLN A 135 13.06 -6.50 13.54
CA GLN A 135 13.25 -5.27 12.76
C GLN A 135 13.29 -5.49 11.25
N TRP A 136 13.51 -6.72 10.77
CA TRP A 136 13.44 -7.00 9.33
C TRP A 136 12.01 -6.90 8.79
N LEU A 137 11.01 -7.22 9.63
CA LEU A 137 9.60 -7.32 9.23
C LEU A 137 9.01 -5.96 8.83
N LYS A 138 9.46 -4.86 9.45
CA LYS A 138 9.08 -3.49 9.05
C LYS A 138 9.54 -3.15 7.62
N TYR A 139 10.68 -3.68 7.17
CA TYR A 139 11.19 -3.41 5.82
C TYR A 139 10.46 -4.19 4.74
N LEU A 140 9.71 -5.23 5.10
CA LEU A 140 8.84 -5.98 4.19
C LEU A 140 7.47 -5.31 4.02
N SER A 141 7.05 -4.50 5.00
CA SER A 141 5.75 -3.84 5.02
C SER A 141 5.74 -2.59 4.15
N PHE A 142 4.96 -2.57 3.08
CA PHE A 142 4.78 -1.35 2.28
C PHE A 142 4.00 -0.27 3.04
N VAL A 143 3.16 -0.64 4.02
CA VAL A 143 2.43 0.29 4.90
C VAL A 143 3.41 1.14 5.72
N TYR A 144 4.54 0.56 6.14
CA TYR A 144 5.58 1.28 6.87
C TYR A 144 6.19 2.41 6.02
N TYR A 145 6.51 2.15 4.75
CA TYR A 145 7.03 3.19 3.84
C TYR A 145 5.94 4.19 3.43
N GLY A 146 4.71 3.72 3.18
CA GLY A 146 3.58 4.58 2.84
C GLY A 146 3.23 5.57 3.95
N PHE A 147 3.18 5.10 5.20
CA PHE A 147 2.94 5.96 6.35
C PHE A 147 4.04 7.01 6.52
N ARG A 148 5.31 6.61 6.41
CA ARG A 148 6.46 7.55 6.47
C ARG A 148 6.42 8.59 5.35
N LEU A 149 6.07 8.19 4.13
CA LEU A 149 5.93 9.10 3.01
C LEU A 149 4.84 10.15 3.28
N LEU A 150 3.68 9.74 3.81
CA LEU A 150 2.60 10.67 4.18
C LEU A 150 3.03 11.65 5.28
N LEU A 151 3.78 11.19 6.29
CA LEU A 151 4.31 12.06 7.34
C LEU A 151 5.26 13.12 6.77
N LYS A 152 6.19 12.71 5.89
CA LYS A 152 7.19 13.58 5.25
C LYS A 152 6.58 14.64 4.33
N VAL A 153 5.41 14.37 3.75
CA VAL A 153 4.70 15.33 2.90
C VAL A 153 4.01 16.42 3.73
N GLN A 154 3.52 16.07 4.91
CA GLN A 154 2.68 16.95 5.73
C GLN A 154 3.46 17.71 6.81
N TYR A 155 4.48 17.08 7.38
CA TYR A 155 5.30 17.63 8.46
C TYR A 155 6.71 17.94 7.95
N SER A 156 7.30 18.99 8.53
CA SER A 156 8.71 19.35 8.29
C SER A 156 9.48 19.21 9.61
N GLY A 157 10.75 18.79 9.53
CA GLY A 157 11.60 18.65 10.73
C GLY A 157 11.79 19.96 11.50
N GLU A 158 11.77 21.09 10.78
CA GLU A 158 11.95 22.45 11.31
C GLU A 158 10.68 23.04 11.94
N GLN A 159 9.53 22.35 11.86
CA GLN A 159 8.32 22.85 12.51
C GLN A 159 8.49 22.86 14.02
N LEU A 160 8.16 23.98 14.66
CA LEU A 160 8.27 24.14 16.10
C LEU A 160 6.98 23.70 16.79
N TYR A 161 7.11 23.01 17.92
CA TYR A 161 6.01 22.62 18.79
C TYR A 161 6.35 22.93 20.26
N GLU A 162 5.32 23.01 21.12
CA GLU A 162 5.44 23.30 22.56
C GLU A 162 6.18 24.62 22.89
N CYS A 163 5.87 25.70 22.15
CA CYS A 163 6.46 27.02 22.38
C CYS A 163 6.04 27.70 23.70
N GLU A 164 5.04 27.17 24.40
CA GLU A 164 4.57 27.70 25.70
C GLU A 164 5.33 27.11 26.90
N SER A 165 6.25 26.17 26.69
CA SER A 165 7.04 25.57 27.77
C SER A 165 8.20 26.49 28.20
N GLU A 166 8.58 26.45 29.48
CA GLU A 166 9.75 27.16 30.02
C GLU A 166 11.07 26.82 29.29
N ARG A 167 11.11 25.71 28.56
CA ARG A 167 12.29 25.25 27.79
C ARG A 167 12.34 25.79 26.35
N GLY A 168 11.41 26.68 25.97
CA GLY A 168 11.32 27.27 24.64
C GLY A 168 10.77 26.31 23.57
N CYS A 169 10.65 26.82 22.34
CA CYS A 169 10.17 26.04 21.19
C CYS A 169 11.13 24.88 20.85
N ARG A 170 10.57 23.67 20.65
CA ARG A 170 11.33 22.50 20.20
C ARG A 170 11.00 22.15 18.76
N THR A 171 11.95 21.58 18.03
CA THR A 171 11.73 21.12 16.65
C THR A 171 10.95 19.80 16.64
N LEU A 172 10.07 19.60 15.66
CA LEU A 172 9.22 18.42 15.54
C LEU A 172 10.03 17.12 15.50
N GLN A 173 11.23 17.18 14.89
CA GLN A 173 12.16 16.07 14.81
C GLN A 173 12.71 15.63 16.18
N SER A 174 12.75 16.53 17.18
CA SER A 174 13.16 16.19 18.55
C SER A 174 12.04 15.57 19.39
N SER A 175 10.84 15.42 18.83
CA SER A 175 9.71 14.86 19.56
C SER A 175 9.79 13.33 19.65
N PRO A 176 9.32 12.73 20.77
CA PRO A 176 9.30 11.28 20.94
C PRO A 176 8.43 10.57 19.88
N SER A 177 7.46 11.28 19.29
CA SER A 177 6.59 10.73 18.25
C SER A 177 7.28 10.58 16.88
N PHE A 178 8.32 11.38 16.60
CA PHE A 178 9.05 11.36 15.33
C PHE A 178 10.50 10.88 15.46
N ASP A 179 10.98 10.56 16.66
CA ASP A 179 12.36 10.10 16.91
C ASP A 179 12.80 8.91 16.03
N THR A 180 11.85 8.04 15.66
CA THR A 180 12.12 6.88 14.80
C THR A 180 12.03 7.17 13.29
N VAL A 181 11.61 8.38 12.89
CA VAL A 181 11.35 8.77 11.50
C VAL A 181 12.09 10.07 11.19
N ASN A 182 13.11 10.00 10.35
CA ASN A 182 13.72 11.20 9.80
C ASN A 182 12.71 11.87 8.85
N LEU A 183 12.27 13.10 9.17
CA LEU A 183 11.29 13.86 8.38
C LEU A 183 11.91 14.50 7.13
N ASN A 184 13.24 14.54 7.02
CA ASN A 184 13.93 15.12 5.87
C ASN A 184 14.12 14.09 4.75
N GLY A 185 13.73 14.47 3.53
CA GLY A 185 13.81 13.67 2.30
C GLY A 185 12.71 12.60 2.19
N GLY A 186 12.02 12.49 1.07
CA GLY A 186 10.92 11.50 0.87
C GLY A 186 11.00 10.71 -0.44
N LEU A 187 12.00 10.98 -1.28
CA LEU A 187 12.17 10.31 -2.57
C LEU A 187 12.59 8.85 -2.42
N THR A 188 13.37 8.52 -1.38
CA THR A 188 13.81 7.15 -1.09
C THR A 188 12.64 6.21 -0.84
N GLU A 189 11.68 6.63 -0.01
CA GLU A 189 10.48 5.84 0.30
C GLU A 189 9.57 5.71 -0.91
N ALA A 190 9.43 6.78 -1.70
CA ALA A 190 8.66 6.74 -2.94
C ALA A 190 9.25 5.72 -3.93
N TRP A 191 10.57 5.73 -4.15
CA TRP A 191 11.24 4.76 -5.03
C TRP A 191 11.12 3.32 -4.54
N ILE A 192 11.26 3.09 -3.23
CA ILE A 192 11.08 1.76 -2.63
C ILE A 192 9.65 1.27 -2.85
N MET A 193 8.64 2.12 -2.65
CA MET A 193 7.25 1.73 -2.89
C MET A 193 6.95 1.46 -4.36
N VAL A 194 7.50 2.25 -5.29
CA VAL A 194 7.39 1.97 -6.74
C VAL A 194 8.04 0.62 -7.07
N ALA A 195 9.23 0.35 -6.54
CA ALA A 195 9.92 -0.93 -6.75
C ALA A 195 9.11 -2.11 -6.18
N MET A 196 8.52 -1.96 -4.98
CA MET A 196 7.65 -2.97 -4.38
C MET A 196 6.37 -3.20 -5.20
N ALA A 197 5.73 -2.13 -5.70
CA ALA A 197 4.54 -2.23 -6.53
C ALA A 197 4.81 -3.03 -7.83
N LEU A 198 5.93 -2.75 -8.49
CA LEU A 198 6.34 -3.50 -9.68
C LEU A 198 6.70 -4.95 -9.34
N CYS A 199 7.43 -5.17 -8.25
CA CYS A 199 7.81 -6.49 -7.78
C CYS A 199 6.58 -7.37 -7.52
N PHE A 200 5.59 -6.86 -6.78
CA PHE A 200 4.38 -7.62 -6.49
C PHE A 200 3.58 -7.99 -7.75
N ARG A 201 3.47 -7.09 -8.72
CA ARG A 201 2.79 -7.38 -10.01
C ARG A 201 3.53 -8.43 -10.82
N VAL A 202 4.86 -8.31 -10.91
CA VAL A 202 5.68 -9.29 -11.63
C VAL A 202 5.58 -10.66 -10.96
N LEU A 203 5.68 -10.72 -9.63
CA LEU A 203 5.51 -11.96 -8.88
C LEU A 203 4.11 -12.54 -9.02
N ALA A 204 3.06 -11.71 -9.00
CA ALA A 204 1.68 -12.15 -9.19
C ALA A 204 1.50 -12.80 -10.57
N TYR A 205 2.03 -12.18 -11.62
CA TYR A 205 2.04 -12.73 -12.98
C TYR A 205 2.77 -14.08 -13.06
N PHE A 206 3.97 -14.19 -12.47
CA PHE A 206 4.72 -15.44 -12.46
C PHE A 206 4.01 -16.55 -11.67
N CYS A 207 3.42 -16.21 -10.51
CA CYS A 207 2.62 -17.14 -9.71
C CYS A 207 1.41 -17.64 -10.48
N LEU A 208 0.66 -16.73 -11.13
CA LEU A 208 -0.49 -17.06 -11.95
C LEU A 208 -0.10 -17.96 -13.13
N ARG A 209 0.99 -17.61 -13.83
CA ARG A 209 1.52 -18.39 -14.96
C ARG A 209 1.89 -19.81 -14.55
N ARG A 210 2.69 -19.98 -13.49
CA ARG A 210 3.09 -21.31 -12.99
C ARG A 210 1.89 -22.16 -12.58
N ARG A 211 0.90 -21.56 -11.91
CA ARG A 211 -0.30 -22.29 -11.46
C ARG A 211 -1.16 -22.80 -12.62
N ILE A 212 -1.24 -22.05 -13.70
CA ILE A 212 -2.05 -22.44 -14.86
C ILE A 212 -1.29 -23.44 -15.76
N GLU A 213 0.03 -23.28 -15.93
CA GLU A 213 0.86 -24.22 -16.72
C GLU A 213 0.91 -25.62 -16.09
N VAL A 214 0.95 -25.75 -14.75
CA VAL A 214 0.96 -27.05 -14.05
C VAL A 214 -0.36 -27.84 -14.21
N ARG A 215 -1.44 -27.19 -14.69
CA ARG A 215 -2.77 -27.80 -14.79
C ARG A 215 -3.22 -28.08 -16.24
N ASN A 216 -2.38 -27.73 -17.22
CA ASN A 216 -2.47 -28.22 -18.59
C ASN A 216 -1.71 -29.54 -18.72
#